data_AF-A0A383B268-F1
#
_entry.id   AF-A0A383B268-F1
#
_cell.length_a   1.000
_cell.length_b   1.000
_cell.length_c   1.000
_cell.angle_alpha   90.00
_cell.angle_beta   90.00
_cell.angle_gamma   90.00
#
_symmetry.space_group_name_H-M   'P 1'
#
loop_
_entity.id
_entity.type
_entity.pdbx_description
1 polymer ?
#
loop_
_entity_poly.entity_id
_entity_poly.type
_entity_poly.pdbx_seq_one_letter_code
_entity_poly.pdbx_strand_id
1 'polypeptide(L)' 'MYRYKQLVGVALLLTACSGDSTTGPSSDISTPTPTPVATSIELSGSVTGSELTFASLAAPAQLTVTVKDQNGATMAGAPV' A
#
# COMPACT_ATOMS: atom_id res chain seq x y z
N MET A 1 -19.79 -48.49 -12.82
CA MET A 1 -18.32 -48.42 -12.97
C MET A 1 -17.74 -47.01 -13.26
N TYR A 2 -18.49 -45.91 -13.13
CA TYR A 2 -17.94 -44.56 -13.37
C TYR A 2 -17.54 -43.79 -12.09
N ARG A 3 -18.10 -44.17 -10.94
CA ARG A 3 -17.87 -43.48 -9.66
C ARG A 3 -16.52 -43.81 -9.01
N TYR A 4 -15.96 -44.99 -9.27
CA TYR A 4 -14.64 -45.37 -8.75
C TYR A 4 -13.50 -44.63 -9.48
N LYS A 5 -13.64 -44.36 -10.78
CA LYS A 5 -12.64 -43.65 -11.58
C LYS A 5 -12.50 -42.18 -11.14
N GLN A 6 -13.61 -41.55 -10.75
CA GLN A 6 -13.64 -40.17 -10.27
C GLN A 6 -12.98 -40.03 -8.89
N LEU A 7 -13.21 -41.00 -7.98
CA LEU A 7 -12.59 -41.02 -6.66
C LEU A 7 -11.08 -41.28 -6.73
N VAL A 8 -10.62 -42.15 -7.63
CA VAL A 8 -9.19 -42.40 -7.86
C VAL A 8 -8.48 -41.16 -8.44
N GLY A 9 -9.14 -40.43 -9.35
CA GLY A 9 -8.58 -39.18 -9.90
C GLY A 9 -8.43 -38.07 -8.86
N VAL A 10 -9.43 -37.88 -8.00
CA VAL A 10 -9.37 -36.87 -6.91
C VAL A 10 -8.32 -37.25 -5.86
N ALA A 11 -8.21 -38.54 -5.50
CA ALA A 11 -7.19 -39.01 -4.57
C ALA A 11 -5.76 -38.80 -5.09
N LEU A 12 -5.52 -38.97 -6.41
CA LEU A 12 -4.21 -38.74 -7.01
C LEU A 12 -3.83 -37.24 -7.07
N LEU A 13 -4.82 -36.35 -7.23
CA LEU A 13 -4.62 -34.89 -7.20
C LEU A 13 -4.30 -34.37 -5.80
N LEU A 14 -4.81 -35.01 -4.75
CA LEU A 14 -4.56 -34.65 -3.35
C LEU A 14 -3.16 -35.06 -2.86
N THR A 15 -2.56 -36.10 -3.44
CA THR A 15 -1.22 -36.57 -3.05
C THR A 15 -0.09 -35.85 -3.78
N ALA A 16 -0.36 -35.19 -4.92
CA ALA A 16 0.62 -34.37 -5.63
C ALA A 16 0.90 -33.01 -4.95
N CYS A 17 0.10 -32.63 -3.95
CA CYS A 17 0.31 -31.42 -3.14
C CYS A 17 1.00 -31.71 -1.79
N SER A 18 1.58 -32.90 -1.61
CA SER A 18 2.28 -33.28 -0.39
C SER A 18 3.76 -33.55 -0.68
N GLY A 19 4.52 -32.46 -0.71
CA GLY A 19 5.88 -32.42 -0.20
C GLY A 19 6.94 -33.19 -0.98
N ASP A 20 7.26 -32.72 -2.19
CA ASP A 20 8.63 -32.89 -2.68
C ASP A 20 9.49 -31.78 -2.08
N SER A 21 10.38 -32.17 -1.16
CA SER A 21 11.43 -31.32 -0.62
C SER A 21 12.53 -31.15 -1.66
N THR A 22 12.21 -30.46 -2.76
CA THR A 22 13.24 -29.91 -3.63
C THR A 22 13.73 -28.62 -3.00
N THR A 23 15.01 -28.58 -2.64
CA THR A 23 15.77 -27.36 -2.42
C THR A 23 15.73 -26.51 -3.69
N GLY A 24 14.60 -25.82 -3.91
CA GLY A 24 14.47 -24.78 -4.90
C GLY A 24 15.38 -23.60 -4.52
N PRO A 25 15.79 -22.76 -5.48
CA PRO A 25 16.48 -21.52 -5.13
C PRO A 25 15.59 -20.82 -4.09
N SER A 26 16.20 -20.29 -3.02
CA SER A 26 15.48 -19.43 -2.09
C SER A 26 14.92 -18.28 -2.92
N SER A 27 13.67 -18.45 -3.32
CA SER A 27 12.87 -17.45 -3.98
C SER A 27 12.51 -16.47 -2.87
N ASP A 28 13.48 -15.66 -2.48
CA ASP A 28 13.23 -14.34 -1.92
C ASP A 28 12.50 -13.54 -3.00
N ILE A 29 11.23 -13.90 -3.24
CA ILE A 29 10.29 -13.08 -3.98
C ILE A 29 10.00 -11.93 -3.03
N SER A 30 10.90 -10.96 -3.01
CA SER A 30 10.59 -9.63 -2.52
C SER A 30 9.55 -9.08 -3.49
N THR A 31 8.28 -9.12 -3.09
CA THR A 31 7.24 -8.38 -3.79
C THR A 31 7.67 -6.92 -3.86
N PRO A 32 7.64 -6.29 -5.05
CA PRO A 32 8.06 -4.90 -5.13
C PRO A 32 7.08 -4.10 -4.29
N THR A 33 7.59 -3.44 -3.25
CA THR A 33 6.76 -2.48 -2.51
C THR A 33 6.48 -1.34 -3.48
N PRO A 34 5.21 -0.99 -3.74
CA PRO A 34 4.90 0.09 -4.66
C PRO A 34 5.56 1.39 -4.18
N THR A 35 6.23 2.08 -5.08
CA THR A 35 6.79 3.40 -4.78
C THR A 35 5.65 4.39 -4.55
N PRO A 36 5.61 5.13 -3.43
CA PRO A 36 4.59 6.12 -3.18
C PRO A 36 4.70 7.29 -4.16
N VAL A 37 3.56 7.78 -4.65
CA VAL A 37 3.43 8.86 -5.64
C VAL A 37 2.52 9.95 -5.08
N ALA A 38 3.02 11.19 -5.09
CA ALA A 38 2.26 12.35 -4.61
C ALA A 38 1.00 12.56 -5.43
N THR A 39 -0.15 12.55 -4.74
CA THR A 39 -1.46 12.63 -5.39
C THR A 39 -2.30 13.78 -4.85
N SER A 40 -2.18 14.10 -3.56
CA SER A 40 -2.89 15.26 -2.99
C SER A 40 -2.09 15.95 -1.90
N ILE A 41 -2.53 17.15 -1.55
CA ILE A 41 -1.95 17.98 -0.50
C ILE A 41 -3.06 18.32 0.49
N GLU A 42 -2.78 18.12 1.77
CA GLU A 42 -3.63 18.51 2.87
C GLU A 42 -3.03 19.75 3.54
N LEU A 43 -3.82 20.81 3.63
CA LEU A 43 -3.47 22.07 4.28
C LEU A 43 -4.19 22.16 5.62
N SER A 44 -3.48 22.56 6.67
CA SER A 44 -4.06 22.77 8.00
C SER A 44 -3.51 24.03 8.66
N GLY A 45 -4.34 24.69 9.46
CA GLY A 45 -4.09 26.01 10.03
C GLY A 45 -5.33 26.91 9.91
N SER A 46 -5.16 28.23 10.03
CA SER A 46 -6.23 29.19 9.73
C SER A 46 -6.38 29.37 8.22
N VAL A 47 -6.72 28.27 7.54
CA VAL A 47 -6.93 28.20 6.09
C VAL A 47 -8.41 27.97 5.84
N THR A 48 -9.01 28.82 4.99
CA THR A 48 -10.35 28.56 4.44
C THR A 48 -10.20 28.37 2.93
N GLY A 49 -10.28 27.12 2.48
CA GLY A 49 -10.02 26.75 1.09
C GLY A 49 -8.54 26.94 0.71
N SER A 50 -8.22 28.08 0.10
CA SER A 50 -6.85 28.43 -0.34
C SER A 50 -6.36 29.77 0.23
N GLU A 51 -7.08 30.35 1.18
CA GLU A 51 -6.75 31.64 1.78
C GLU A 51 -6.28 31.48 3.23
N LEU A 52 -5.20 32.19 3.57
CA LEU A 52 -4.69 32.31 4.93
C LEU A 52 -5.19 33.61 5.55
N THR A 53 -5.81 33.52 6.73
CA THR A 53 -6.30 34.70 7.45
C THR A 53 -5.38 35.02 8.63
N PHE A 54 -5.06 36.32 8.79
CA PHE A 54 -4.27 36.84 9.89
C PHE A 54 -5.13 37.76 10.74
N ALA A 55 -5.13 37.56 12.06
CA ALA A 55 -5.81 38.48 12.99
C ALA A 55 -5.11 39.85 13.08
N SER A 56 -3.80 39.90 12.78
CA SER A 56 -2.96 41.10 12.79
C SER A 56 -1.72 40.87 11.94
N LEU A 57 -1.20 41.91 11.28
CA LEU A 57 0.02 41.83 10.47
C LEU A 57 1.29 41.56 11.28
N ALA A 58 1.27 41.85 12.58
CA ALA A 58 2.40 41.57 13.48
C ALA A 58 2.34 40.15 14.07
N ALA A 59 1.25 39.41 13.84
CA ALA A 59 1.08 38.07 14.39
C ALA A 59 1.56 37.01 13.39
N PRO A 60 2.41 36.06 13.79
CA PRO A 60 2.77 34.94 12.94
C PRO A 60 1.57 34.01 12.74
N ALA A 61 1.38 33.48 11.53
CA ALA A 61 0.49 32.36 11.26
C ALA A 61 1.32 31.12 10.95
N GLN A 62 0.84 29.96 11.40
CA GLN A 62 1.42 28.67 11.08
C GLN A 62 0.55 27.98 10.02
N LEU A 63 1.18 27.55 8.93
CA LEU A 63 0.59 26.71 7.92
C LEU A 63 1.32 25.37 7.93
N THR A 64 0.57 24.29 8.10
CA THR A 64 1.09 22.94 8.00
C THR A 64 0.59 22.33 6.70
N VAL A 65 1.54 21.80 5.92
CA VAL A 65 1.30 21.15 4.63
C VAL A 65 1.70 19.69 4.74
N THR A 66 0.80 18.80 4.37
CA THR A 66 1.07 17.36 4.32
C THR A 66 0.84 16.84 2.91
N VAL A 67 1.86 16.23 2.31
CA VAL A 67 1.73 15.56 1.02
C VAL A 67 1.20 14.16 1.25
N LYS A 68 0.16 13.78 0.50
CA LYS A 68 -0.45 12.45 0.53
C LYS A 68 -0.14 11.69 -0.74
N ASP A 69 0.14 10.40 -0.57
CA ASP A 69 0.31 9.48 -1.69
C ASP A 69 -1.05 9.02 -2.25
N GLN A 70 -1.00 8.18 -3.29
CA GLN A 70 -2.19 7.60 -3.93
C GLN A 70 -3.05 6.73 -3.01
N ASN A 71 -2.52 6.32 -1.86
CA ASN A 71 -3.21 5.54 -0.84
C ASN A 71 -3.71 6.42 0.32
N GLY A 72 -3.51 7.75 0.25
CA GLY A 72 -3.86 8.69 1.32
C GLY A 72 -2.88 8.69 2.50
N ALA A 73 -1.74 8.00 2.39
CA ALA A 73 -0.71 8.00 3.43
C ALA A 73 0.18 9.24 3.30
N THR A 74 0.74 9.69 4.43
CA THR A 74 1.67 10.82 4.43
C THR A 74 2.99 10.43 3.78
N MET A 75 3.42 11.20 2.77
CA MET A 75 4.73 11.01 2.14
C MET A 75 5.83 11.67 2.96
N ALA A 76 6.71 10.85 3.55
CA ALA A 76 7.86 11.33 4.30
C ALA A 76 8.91 11.97 3.37
N GLY A 77 9.47 13.10 3.78
CA GLY A 77 10.54 13.78 3.04
C GLY A 77 10.09 14.44 1.73
N ALA A 78 8.78 14.56 1.49
CA ALA A 78 8.27 15.36 0.38
C ALA A 78 8.72 16.83 0.56
N PRO A 79 9.14 17.52 -0.52
CA PRO A 79 9.47 18.94 -0.45
C PRO A 79 8.21 19.74 -0.10
N VAL A 80 8.35 20.69 0.84
CA VAL A 80 7.28 21.55 1.34
C VAL A 80 7.66 23.01 1.15
#